data_AF-A0A654E1C8-F1
#
_entry.id   AF-A0A654E1C8-F1
#
_cell.length_a   1.000
_cell.length_b   1.000
_cell.length_c   1.000
_cell.angle_alpha   90.00
_cell.angle_beta   90.00
_cell.angle_gamma   90.00
#
_symmetry.space_group_name_H-M   'P 1'
#
loop_
_entity.id
_entity.type
_entity.pdbx_description
1 polymer ?
#
loop_
_entity_poly.entity_id
_entity_poly.type
_entity_poly.pdbx_seq_one_letter_code
_entity_poly.pdbx_strand_id
1 'polypeptide(L)'
;MRTLISTILLISLFSCSESQEIQFRSMVIHTLRPQVLHEWYAEHLGFEPVHKQSLLRDDFTIHFKSPEELMADAPDYRHGFFKIGFLTDEFDDLFESLQQGQVEFLGGIFKDNNLSRRSFLIKDPDGNRIQFFETKEQGGLQPYFLALLTPSIGEAEKWYQMRFPVTKTHNLDLREKKIYIRLLEGEDFAIEIIENNDQVSPRTLGPGFHQFEIGGIGTPFEKDKDGNNIISNL
;
A
#
# COMPACT_ATOMS: atom_id res chain seq x y z
N MET A 1 22.31 54.75 39.16
CA MET A 1 22.01 54.36 37.76
C MET A 1 21.48 52.94 37.79
N ARG A 2 20.26 52.73 37.29
CA ARG A 2 19.47 51.50 37.42
C ARG A 2 19.92 50.43 36.42
N THR A 3 19.74 49.19 36.89
CA THR A 3 19.86 47.86 36.30
C THR A 3 19.20 47.69 34.94
N LEU A 4 19.78 46.84 34.07
CA LEU A 4 19.06 45.92 33.17
C LEU A 4 20.05 44.92 32.54
N ILE A 5 20.15 43.74 33.15
CA ILE A 5 20.70 42.54 32.50
C ILE A 5 19.53 41.92 31.76
N SER A 6 19.57 41.92 30.42
CA SER A 6 18.59 41.21 29.60
C SER A 6 18.88 39.72 29.66
N THR A 7 18.05 38.97 30.38
CA THR A 7 17.99 37.51 30.28
C THR A 7 17.11 37.18 29.08
N ILE A 8 17.73 36.79 27.97
CA ILE A 8 17.01 36.17 26.84
C ILE A 8 16.72 34.72 27.25
N LEU A 9 15.47 34.45 27.58
CA LEU A 9 14.96 33.10 27.80
C LEU A 9 14.75 32.46 26.41
N LEU A 10 15.68 31.60 26.00
CA LEU A 10 15.53 30.78 24.80
C LEU A 10 14.50 29.69 25.10
N ILE A 11 13.23 29.94 24.78
CA ILE A 11 12.21 28.88 24.77
C ILE A 11 12.48 28.06 23.50
N SER A 12 13.14 26.92 23.67
CA SER A 12 13.19 25.89 22.64
C SER A 12 11.76 25.42 22.37
N LEU A 13 11.16 25.93 21.30
CA LEU A 13 9.96 25.35 20.70
C LEU A 13 10.36 23.98 20.16
N PHE A 14 10.26 22.95 21.00
CA PHE A 14 10.03 21.61 20.49
C PHE A 14 8.66 21.67 19.85
N SER A 15 8.63 21.94 18.54
CA SER A 15 7.53 21.44 17.72
C SER A 15 7.66 19.94 17.81
N CYS A 16 6.94 19.33 18.76
CA CYS A 16 6.64 17.92 18.70
C CYS A 16 5.93 17.77 17.36
N SER A 17 6.62 17.27 16.33
CA SER A 17 5.91 16.84 15.13
C SER A 17 5.03 15.71 15.63
N GLU A 18 3.71 15.93 15.70
CA GLU A 18 2.78 14.81 15.74
C GLU A 18 3.27 13.82 14.68
N SER A 19 3.57 12.60 15.11
CA SER A 19 3.93 11.53 14.19
C SER A 19 2.82 11.47 13.15
N GLN A 20 3.19 11.73 11.89
CA GLN A 20 2.21 11.75 10.82
C GLN A 20 1.75 10.31 10.61
N GLU A 21 0.60 9.97 11.18
CA GLU A 21 0.05 8.62 11.11
C GLU A 21 -0.37 8.33 9.67
N ILE A 22 0.25 7.32 9.06
CA ILE A 22 -0.04 6.90 7.69
C ILE A 22 -1.27 6.01 7.73
N GLN A 23 -2.31 6.38 6.98
CA GLN A 23 -3.57 5.64 6.97
C GLN A 23 -4.00 5.37 5.53
N PHE A 24 -4.09 4.11 5.14
CA PHE A 24 -4.68 3.74 3.85
C PHE A 24 -6.21 3.92 3.95
N ARG A 25 -6.78 4.78 3.10
CA ARG A 25 -8.20 5.15 3.15
C ARG A 25 -9.06 4.46 2.11
N SER A 26 -8.51 4.33 0.90
CA SER A 26 -9.25 3.68 -0.16
C SER A 26 -8.33 3.02 -1.18
N MET A 27 -8.88 2.05 -1.90
CA MET A 27 -8.27 1.52 -3.11
C MET A 27 -9.28 1.37 -4.23
N VAL A 28 -8.79 1.47 -5.46
CA VAL A 28 -9.57 1.18 -6.67
C VAL A 28 -9.02 -0.09 -7.31
N ILE A 29 -9.90 -1.08 -7.47
CA ILE A 29 -9.65 -2.30 -8.22
C ILE A 29 -10.37 -2.19 -9.56
N HIS A 30 -9.63 -2.39 -10.65
CA HIS A 30 -10.27 -2.59 -11.94
C HIS A 30 -10.45 -4.06 -12.20
N THR A 31 -11.60 -4.38 -12.74
CA THR A 31 -12.01 -5.76 -12.93
C THR A 31 -13.03 -5.86 -14.05
N LEU A 32 -12.94 -6.95 -14.81
CA LEU A 32 -13.96 -7.31 -15.80
C LEU A 32 -15.20 -7.93 -15.13
N ARG A 33 -15.16 -8.21 -13.82
CA ARG A 33 -16.20 -8.90 -13.07
C ARG A 33 -16.43 -8.22 -11.70
N PRO A 34 -16.87 -6.95 -11.67
CA PRO A 34 -16.98 -6.17 -10.43
C PRO A 34 -17.88 -6.83 -9.37
N GLN A 35 -18.99 -7.47 -9.77
CA GLN A 35 -19.86 -8.17 -8.82
C GLN A 35 -19.17 -9.40 -8.21
N VAL A 36 -18.42 -10.16 -9.00
CA VAL A 36 -17.69 -11.36 -8.50
C VAL A 36 -16.65 -10.96 -7.47
N LEU A 37 -15.86 -9.91 -7.74
CA LEU A 37 -14.87 -9.43 -6.77
C LEU A 37 -15.55 -8.78 -5.56
N HIS A 38 -16.62 -8.02 -5.76
CA HIS A 38 -17.38 -7.42 -4.65
C HIS A 38 -17.88 -8.49 -3.67
N GLU A 39 -18.55 -9.52 -4.17
CA GLU A 39 -19.03 -10.64 -3.34
C GLU A 39 -17.87 -11.38 -2.67
N TRP A 40 -16.78 -11.63 -3.40
CA TRP A 40 -15.61 -12.33 -2.88
C TRP A 40 -14.92 -11.59 -1.73
N TYR A 41 -14.70 -10.28 -1.86
CA TYR A 41 -14.10 -9.46 -0.80
C TYR A 41 -15.02 -9.35 0.42
N ALA A 42 -16.33 -9.30 0.22
CA ALA A 42 -17.30 -9.32 1.31
C ALA A 42 -17.30 -10.66 2.06
N GLU A 43 -17.37 -11.76 1.33
CA GLU A 43 -17.44 -13.12 1.89
C GLU A 43 -16.15 -13.51 2.62
N HIS A 44 -14.98 -13.30 2.00
CA HIS A 44 -13.73 -13.85 2.50
C HIS A 44 -12.95 -12.89 3.38
N LEU A 45 -13.11 -11.58 3.18
CA LEU A 45 -12.35 -10.56 3.88
C LEU A 45 -13.24 -9.63 4.71
N GLY A 46 -14.52 -10.00 4.94
CA GLY A 46 -15.43 -9.34 5.87
C GLY A 46 -15.65 -7.85 5.57
N PHE A 47 -15.61 -7.48 4.30
CA PHE A 47 -15.96 -6.12 3.87
C PHE A 47 -17.48 -5.97 3.74
N GLU A 48 -18.01 -4.84 4.17
CA GLU A 48 -19.44 -4.56 4.15
C GLU A 48 -19.86 -3.78 2.90
N PRO A 49 -20.95 -4.16 2.21
CA PRO A 49 -21.50 -3.40 1.09
C PRO A 49 -21.99 -2.02 1.50
N VAL A 50 -21.36 -0.98 0.93
CA VAL A 50 -21.87 0.41 1.02
C VAL A 50 -22.67 0.76 -0.23
N HIS A 51 -22.15 0.39 -1.40
CA HIS A 51 -22.76 0.61 -2.71
C HIS A 51 -22.51 -0.59 -3.63
N LYS A 52 -23.18 -0.62 -4.79
CA LYS A 52 -23.03 -1.72 -5.78
C LYS A 52 -21.60 -1.93 -6.29
N GLN A 53 -20.77 -0.91 -6.21
CA GLN A 53 -19.38 -0.92 -6.67
C GLN A 53 -18.42 -0.59 -5.53
N SER A 54 -18.87 -0.63 -4.27
CA SER A 54 -18.00 -0.26 -3.16
C SER A 54 -18.28 -1.04 -1.88
N LEU A 55 -17.20 -1.33 -1.19
CA LEU A 55 -17.12 -2.08 0.03
C LEU A 55 -16.37 -1.27 1.07
N LEU A 56 -16.75 -1.36 2.34
CA LEU A 56 -16.08 -0.69 3.45
C LEU A 56 -15.76 -1.71 4.53
N ARG A 57 -14.56 -1.62 5.09
CA ARG A 57 -14.22 -2.27 6.35
C ARG A 57 -13.52 -1.24 7.20
N ASP A 58 -14.07 -0.99 8.38
CA ASP A 58 -13.63 0.07 9.29
C ASP A 58 -13.62 1.44 8.59
N ASP A 59 -12.43 2.00 8.31
CA ASP A 59 -12.24 3.26 7.60
C ASP A 59 -11.62 3.09 6.19
N PHE A 60 -11.49 1.85 5.71
CA PHE A 60 -10.91 1.53 4.42
C PHE A 60 -11.95 1.10 3.38
N THR A 61 -12.00 1.82 2.27
CA THR A 61 -12.98 1.59 1.19
C THR A 61 -12.34 0.94 -0.04
N ILE A 62 -12.98 -0.09 -0.59
CA ILE A 62 -12.64 -0.67 -1.89
C ILE A 62 -13.67 -0.19 -2.92
N HIS A 63 -13.20 0.38 -4.03
CA HIS A 63 -14.02 0.70 -5.19
C HIS A 63 -13.70 -0.24 -6.34
N PHE A 64 -14.74 -0.80 -6.96
CA PHE A 64 -14.61 -1.66 -8.15
C PHE A 64 -15.05 -0.87 -9.38
N LYS A 65 -14.13 -0.64 -10.33
CA LYS A 65 -14.47 -0.04 -11.63
C LYS A 65 -14.27 -1.03 -12.78
N SER A 66 -15.14 -0.96 -13.76
CA SER A 66 -14.92 -1.63 -15.04
C SER A 66 -13.80 -0.94 -15.85
N PRO A 67 -13.17 -1.63 -16.82
CA PRO A 67 -12.18 -0.99 -17.68
C PRO A 67 -12.75 0.18 -18.50
N GLU A 68 -14.03 0.14 -18.86
CA GLU A 68 -14.69 1.23 -19.59
C GLU A 68 -14.79 2.50 -18.72
N GLU A 69 -15.15 2.33 -17.45
CA GLU A 69 -15.16 3.42 -16.46
C GLU A 69 -13.75 3.98 -16.22
N LEU A 70 -12.70 3.16 -16.31
CA LEU A 70 -11.32 3.66 -16.25
C LEU A 70 -10.93 4.44 -17.51
N MET A 71 -11.26 3.95 -18.71
CA MET A 71 -10.84 4.61 -19.96
C MET A 71 -11.44 6.01 -20.14
N ALA A 72 -12.54 6.31 -19.44
CA ALA A 72 -13.12 7.65 -19.35
C ALA A 72 -12.29 8.61 -18.47
N ASP A 73 -11.50 8.10 -17.52
CA ASP A 73 -10.77 8.85 -16.48
C ASP A 73 -9.28 9.13 -16.84
N ALA A 74 -8.91 9.05 -18.13
CA ALA A 74 -7.59 9.33 -18.75
C ALA A 74 -6.56 8.17 -18.82
N PRO A 75 -5.72 8.10 -19.90
CA PRO A 75 -5.18 6.83 -20.40
C PRO A 75 -3.71 6.52 -20.11
N ASP A 76 -2.95 7.41 -19.45
CA ASP A 76 -1.50 7.18 -19.25
C ASP A 76 -1.23 6.49 -17.89
N TYR A 77 -1.48 5.18 -17.87
CA TYR A 77 -1.20 4.29 -16.75
C TYR A 77 -0.15 3.27 -17.17
N ARG A 78 1.11 3.57 -16.85
CA ARG A 78 2.22 2.64 -17.05
C ARG A 78 2.83 2.38 -15.70
N HIS A 79 2.65 1.15 -15.19
CA HIS A 79 3.16 0.66 -13.90
C HIS A 79 2.36 1.16 -12.68
N GLY A 80 2.35 0.40 -11.57
CA GLY A 80 1.52 0.81 -10.43
C GLY A 80 1.66 -0.10 -9.23
N PHE A 81 0.75 -1.06 -9.06
CA PHE A 81 0.67 -1.85 -7.84
C PHE A 81 0.76 -3.35 -8.15
N PHE A 82 1.69 -4.01 -7.49
CA PHE A 82 1.99 -5.43 -7.67
C PHE A 82 1.18 -6.30 -6.71
N LYS A 83 0.96 -5.80 -5.49
CA LYS A 83 0.37 -6.54 -4.38
C LYS A 83 0.00 -5.58 -3.25
N ILE A 84 -1.00 -5.95 -2.47
CA ILE A 84 -1.36 -5.28 -1.21
C ILE A 84 -1.14 -6.22 -0.04
N GLY A 85 -1.17 -5.69 1.17
CA GLY A 85 -1.30 -6.53 2.34
C GLY A 85 -1.88 -5.86 3.57
N PHE A 86 -2.34 -6.72 4.47
CA PHE A 86 -3.07 -6.37 5.67
C PHE A 86 -2.38 -6.96 6.90
N LEU A 87 -2.37 -6.21 8.00
CA LEU A 87 -2.13 -6.77 9.33
C LEU A 87 -3.40 -7.45 9.84
N THR A 88 -3.23 -8.51 10.62
CA THR A 88 -4.32 -9.08 11.39
C THR A 88 -3.88 -9.76 12.67
N ASP A 89 -4.67 -9.58 13.72
CA ASP A 89 -4.58 -10.29 14.99
C ASP A 89 -5.32 -11.65 14.98
N GLU A 90 -6.15 -11.90 13.97
CA GLU A 90 -6.87 -13.15 13.73
C GLU A 90 -6.14 -14.05 12.71
N PHE A 91 -4.81 -13.99 12.67
CA PHE A 91 -4.00 -14.52 11.57
C PHE A 91 -4.23 -16.01 11.24
N ASP A 92 -4.21 -16.88 12.25
CA ASP A 92 -4.37 -18.32 12.05
C ASP A 92 -5.84 -18.66 11.68
N ASP A 93 -6.83 -17.99 12.29
CA ASP A 93 -8.25 -18.16 11.98
C ASP A 93 -8.60 -17.68 10.56
N LEU A 94 -8.03 -16.55 10.14
CA LEU A 94 -8.15 -16.04 8.77
C LEU A 94 -7.52 -17.02 7.77
N PHE A 95 -6.34 -17.57 8.09
CA PHE A 95 -5.70 -18.57 7.23
C PHE A 95 -6.60 -19.80 7.05
N GLU A 96 -7.12 -20.37 8.15
CA GLU A 96 -7.98 -21.55 8.12
C GLU A 96 -9.32 -21.30 7.39
N SER A 97 -9.96 -20.16 7.63
CA SER A 97 -11.22 -19.79 6.95
C SER A 97 -11.04 -19.61 5.45
N LEU A 98 -9.95 -18.97 5.00
CA LEU A 98 -9.62 -18.84 3.58
C LEU A 98 -9.32 -20.21 2.93
N GLN A 99 -8.68 -21.13 3.65
CA GLN A 99 -8.49 -22.51 3.17
C GLN A 99 -9.81 -23.24 3.00
N GLN A 100 -10.72 -23.13 3.98
CA GLN A 100 -12.05 -23.73 3.92
C GLN A 100 -12.90 -23.13 2.78
N GLY A 101 -12.75 -21.83 2.54
CA GLY A 101 -13.35 -21.11 1.42
C GLY A 101 -12.72 -21.40 0.05
N GLN A 102 -11.77 -22.34 -0.03
CA GLN A 102 -11.08 -22.75 -1.27
C GLN A 102 -10.38 -21.60 -2.02
N VAL A 103 -9.91 -20.60 -1.28
CA VAL A 103 -9.13 -19.48 -1.84
C VAL A 103 -7.78 -19.98 -2.37
N GLU A 104 -7.29 -19.40 -3.47
CA GLU A 104 -5.99 -19.79 -4.05
C GLU A 104 -4.83 -19.21 -3.23
N PHE A 105 -4.06 -20.09 -2.58
CA PHE A 105 -2.85 -19.72 -1.84
C PHE A 105 -1.58 -19.77 -2.71
N LEU A 106 -0.68 -18.81 -2.49
CA LEU A 106 0.66 -18.79 -3.09
C LEU A 106 1.71 -19.35 -2.11
N GLY A 107 1.50 -20.61 -1.71
CA GLY A 107 2.30 -21.29 -0.70
C GLY A 107 1.64 -21.31 0.69
N GLY A 108 2.35 -21.82 1.69
CA GLY A 108 1.88 -21.84 3.08
C GLY A 108 2.32 -20.62 3.88
N ILE A 109 2.09 -20.66 5.19
CA ILE A 109 2.62 -19.67 6.13
C ILE A 109 4.16 -19.71 6.10
N PHE A 110 4.78 -18.55 6.00
CA PHE A 110 6.21 -18.35 6.10
C PHE A 110 6.54 -17.22 7.08
N LYS A 111 7.80 -17.15 7.51
CA LYS A 111 8.31 -16.03 8.30
C LYS A 111 8.91 -14.99 7.35
N ASP A 112 8.35 -13.79 7.34
CA ASP A 112 8.99 -12.63 6.74
C ASP A 112 10.11 -12.15 7.67
N ASN A 113 11.36 -12.39 7.29
CA ASN A 113 12.51 -12.04 8.14
C ASN A 113 12.81 -10.54 8.14
N ASN A 114 12.32 -9.78 7.16
CA ASN A 114 12.58 -8.35 7.08
C ASN A 114 11.61 -7.58 7.98
N LEU A 115 10.33 -7.96 7.94
CA LEU A 115 9.28 -7.40 8.80
C LEU A 115 9.14 -8.14 10.13
N SER A 116 9.87 -9.25 10.31
CA SER A 116 9.86 -10.09 11.52
C SER A 116 8.47 -10.61 11.93
N ARG A 117 7.62 -10.94 10.95
CA ARG A 117 6.22 -11.38 11.15
C ARG A 117 5.95 -12.70 10.42
N ARG A 118 4.99 -13.50 10.90
CA ARG A 118 4.41 -14.59 10.09
C ARG A 118 3.57 -13.97 8.98
N SER A 119 3.56 -14.63 7.83
CA SER A 119 2.86 -14.14 6.66
C SER A 119 2.42 -15.26 5.73
N PHE A 120 1.35 -15.03 4.96
CA PHE A 120 0.93 -15.86 3.84
C PHE A 120 0.39 -14.97 2.71
N LEU A 121 0.34 -15.54 1.50
CA LEU A 121 -0.15 -14.86 0.29
C LEU A 121 -1.30 -15.64 -0.33
N ILE A 122 -2.29 -14.93 -0.84
CA ILE A 122 -3.39 -15.47 -1.64
C ILE A 122 -3.52 -14.74 -2.97
N LYS A 123 -4.39 -15.26 -3.83
CA LYS A 123 -4.96 -14.54 -4.97
C LYS A 123 -6.46 -14.37 -4.83
N ASP A 124 -6.94 -13.20 -5.26
CA ASP A 124 -8.36 -12.98 -5.52
C ASP A 124 -8.77 -13.61 -6.88
N PRO A 125 -10.06 -13.56 -7.26
CA PRO A 125 -10.54 -14.16 -8.51
C PRO A 125 -9.90 -13.59 -9.78
N ASP A 126 -9.39 -12.35 -9.75
CA ASP A 126 -8.71 -11.70 -10.87
C ASP A 126 -7.18 -11.92 -10.83
N GLY A 127 -6.69 -12.68 -9.85
CA GLY A 127 -5.29 -13.01 -9.68
C GLY A 127 -4.47 -11.93 -8.98
N ASN A 128 -5.14 -10.93 -8.37
CA ASN A 128 -4.49 -9.92 -7.56
C ASN A 128 -3.89 -10.56 -6.31
N ARG A 129 -2.68 -10.14 -5.95
CA ARG A 129 -1.95 -10.70 -4.81
C ARG A 129 -2.26 -9.93 -3.55
N ILE A 130 -2.67 -10.65 -2.52
CA ILE A 130 -2.95 -10.12 -1.19
C ILE A 130 -2.07 -10.87 -0.19
N GLN A 131 -1.35 -10.14 0.66
CA GLN A 131 -0.55 -10.72 1.74
C GLN A 131 -1.13 -10.34 3.09
N PHE A 132 -1.07 -11.29 4.01
CA PHE A 132 -1.45 -11.05 5.39
C PHE A 132 -0.23 -11.14 6.27
N PHE A 133 -0.17 -10.29 7.29
CA PHE A 133 0.90 -10.22 8.26
C PHE A 133 0.31 -10.39 9.64
N GLU A 134 0.91 -11.27 10.44
CA GLU A 134 0.54 -11.40 11.83
C GLU A 134 0.86 -10.11 12.60
N THR A 135 -0.09 -9.66 13.42
CA THR A 135 0.14 -8.69 14.48
C THR A 135 -0.46 -9.19 15.79
N LYS A 136 0.01 -8.61 16.90
CA LYS A 136 -0.60 -8.81 18.23
C LYS A 136 -1.46 -7.61 18.65
N GLU A 137 -1.40 -6.55 17.87
CA GLU A 137 -2.18 -5.34 18.09
C GLU A 137 -3.62 -5.61 17.68
N GLN A 138 -4.54 -5.31 18.59
CA GLN A 138 -5.95 -5.53 18.33
C GLN A 138 -6.45 -4.53 17.29
N GLY A 139 -7.09 -5.04 16.25
CA GLY A 139 -7.50 -4.19 15.13
C GLY A 139 -8.22 -4.91 14.01
N GLY A 140 -8.39 -6.23 14.06
CA GLY A 140 -9.02 -6.98 12.98
C GLY A 140 -8.14 -7.02 11.74
N LEU A 141 -8.70 -6.68 10.58
CA LEU A 141 -7.98 -6.72 9.30
C LEU A 141 -7.66 -5.29 8.84
N GLN A 142 -6.40 -4.87 8.96
CA GLN A 142 -5.99 -3.48 8.74
C GLN A 142 -5.07 -3.36 7.53
N PRO A 143 -5.31 -2.44 6.58
CA PRO A 143 -4.37 -2.23 5.48
C PRO A 143 -3.01 -1.76 6.03
N TYR A 144 -1.93 -2.30 5.49
CA TYR A 144 -0.58 -2.06 6.01
C TYR A 144 0.49 -1.99 4.93
N PHE A 145 0.36 -2.82 3.90
CA PHE A 145 1.43 -3.09 2.96
C PHE A 145 1.04 -2.77 1.52
N LEU A 146 1.99 -2.21 0.78
CA LEU A 146 1.84 -1.97 -0.65
C LEU A 146 3.13 -2.35 -1.39
N ALA A 147 3.03 -3.18 -2.43
CA ALA A 147 4.13 -3.42 -3.36
C ALA A 147 3.86 -2.74 -4.70
N LEU A 148 4.89 -2.12 -5.28
CA LEU A 148 4.82 -1.41 -6.55
C LEU A 148 6.01 -1.71 -7.46
N LEU A 149 5.77 -1.64 -8.77
CA LEU A 149 6.81 -1.77 -9.78
C LEU A 149 7.31 -0.38 -10.17
N THR A 150 8.64 -0.23 -10.28
CA THR A 150 9.29 1.01 -10.71
C THR A 150 10.28 0.77 -11.85
N PRO A 151 10.48 1.73 -12.77
CA PRO A 151 11.59 1.70 -13.72
C PRO A 151 12.94 2.07 -13.07
N SER A 152 12.95 2.66 -11.87
CA SER A 152 14.18 3.05 -11.17
C SER A 152 14.02 2.90 -9.66
N ILE A 153 14.75 1.96 -9.08
CA ILE A 153 14.72 1.66 -7.64
C ILE A 153 15.28 2.83 -6.83
N GLY A 154 16.35 3.46 -7.32
CA GLY A 154 17.05 4.53 -6.59
C GLY A 154 16.25 5.83 -6.51
N GLU A 155 15.54 6.19 -7.58
CA GLU A 155 14.68 7.38 -7.58
C GLU A 155 13.41 7.14 -6.77
N ALA A 156 12.81 5.94 -6.89
CA ALA A 156 11.64 5.58 -6.10
C ALA A 156 11.97 5.52 -4.58
N GLU A 157 13.06 4.85 -4.18
CA GLU A 157 13.48 4.76 -2.78
C GLU A 157 13.59 6.14 -2.12
N LYS A 158 14.33 7.07 -2.73
CA LYS A 158 14.46 8.45 -2.26
C LYS A 158 13.11 9.15 -2.17
N TRP A 159 12.28 9.00 -3.19
CA TRP A 159 10.99 9.67 -3.26
C TRP A 159 10.07 9.28 -2.09
N TYR A 160 10.01 7.98 -1.77
CA TYR A 160 9.19 7.45 -0.67
C TYR A 160 9.80 7.81 0.69
N GLN A 161 11.12 7.68 0.88
CA GLN A 161 11.79 8.09 2.12
C GLN A 161 11.60 9.58 2.46
N MET A 162 11.44 10.46 1.46
CA MET A 162 11.17 11.88 1.68
C MET A 162 9.72 12.20 2.07
N ARG A 163 8.77 11.30 1.81
CA ARG A 163 7.32 11.56 1.95
C ARG A 163 6.63 10.74 3.00
N PHE A 164 7.21 9.58 3.33
CA PHE A 164 6.70 8.68 4.33
C PHE A 164 7.65 8.71 5.53
N PRO A 165 7.12 8.56 6.76
CA PRO A 165 7.94 8.46 7.97
C PRO A 165 8.61 7.08 8.05
N VAL A 166 9.51 6.80 7.11
CA VAL A 166 10.25 5.54 7.01
C VAL A 166 11.27 5.46 8.15
N THR A 167 11.22 4.39 8.93
CA THR A 167 12.15 4.14 10.04
C THR A 167 13.22 3.12 9.68
N LYS A 168 12.92 2.19 8.75
CA LYS A 168 13.88 1.18 8.28
C LYS A 168 13.79 0.99 6.77
N THR A 169 14.91 0.58 6.18
CA THR A 169 15.00 0.22 4.78
C THR A 169 15.78 -1.07 4.65
N HIS A 170 15.17 -2.05 3.97
CA HIS A 170 15.78 -3.35 3.69
C HIS A 170 16.08 -3.47 2.19
N ASN A 171 17.25 -4.02 1.87
CA ASN A 171 17.66 -4.30 0.49
C ASN A 171 17.58 -5.81 0.23
N LEU A 172 16.77 -6.21 -0.75
CA LEU A 172 16.48 -7.60 -1.10
C LEU A 172 16.86 -7.93 -2.55
N ASP A 173 17.90 -7.30 -3.08
CA ASP A 173 18.31 -7.41 -4.48
C ASP A 173 18.63 -8.86 -4.88
N LEU A 174 17.95 -9.35 -5.93
CA LEU A 174 18.26 -10.59 -6.62
C LEU A 174 19.13 -10.27 -7.85
N ARG A 175 20.39 -9.90 -7.61
CA ARG A 175 21.30 -9.34 -8.63
C ARG A 175 21.47 -10.23 -9.86
N GLU A 176 21.53 -11.55 -9.67
CA GLU A 176 21.65 -12.51 -10.79
C GLU A 176 20.45 -12.47 -11.74
N LYS A 177 19.28 -12.10 -11.23
CA LYS A 177 18.03 -11.96 -11.99
C LYS A 177 17.75 -10.51 -12.39
N LYS A 178 18.65 -9.57 -12.08
CA LYS A 178 18.45 -8.12 -12.29
C LYS A 178 17.13 -7.59 -11.70
N ILE A 179 16.72 -8.16 -10.57
CA ILE A 179 15.57 -7.69 -9.79
C ILE A 179 16.12 -6.97 -8.57
N TYR A 180 15.76 -5.70 -8.40
CA TYR A 180 16.18 -4.87 -7.28
C TYR A 180 14.96 -4.54 -6.43
N ILE A 181 15.09 -4.71 -5.11
CA ILE A 181 13.96 -4.61 -4.20
C ILE A 181 14.35 -3.76 -3.00
N ARG A 182 13.50 -2.78 -2.67
CA ARG A 182 13.57 -2.00 -1.44
C ARG A 182 12.29 -2.20 -0.66
N LEU A 183 12.42 -2.60 0.59
CA LEU A 183 11.31 -2.63 1.52
C LEU A 183 11.50 -1.50 2.53
N LEU A 184 10.62 -0.52 2.47
CA LEU A 184 10.58 0.64 3.34
C LEU A 184 9.55 0.39 4.43
N GLU A 185 9.97 0.43 5.67
CA GLU A 185 9.14 0.12 6.84
C GLU A 185 8.99 1.38 7.70
N GLY A 186 7.76 1.74 8.01
CA GLY A 186 7.40 2.71 9.06
C GLY A 186 6.72 2.01 10.23
N GLU A 187 6.08 2.79 11.10
CA GLU A 187 5.31 2.27 12.22
C GLU A 187 4.03 1.55 11.72
N ASP A 188 3.18 2.28 10.98
CA ASP A 188 1.88 1.79 10.54
C ASP A 188 1.82 1.36 9.06
N PHE A 189 2.97 1.29 8.39
CA PHE A 189 3.01 0.94 6.97
C PHE A 189 4.30 0.22 6.56
N ALA A 190 4.21 -0.50 5.44
CA ALA A 190 5.36 -0.99 4.70
C ALA A 190 5.15 -0.87 3.19
N ILE A 191 6.20 -0.43 2.47
CA ILE A 191 6.18 -0.26 1.01
C ILE A 191 7.31 -1.09 0.40
N GLU A 192 6.97 -2.03 -0.47
CA GLU A 192 7.91 -2.78 -1.28
C GLU A 192 8.01 -2.20 -2.69
N ILE A 193 9.18 -1.72 -3.05
CA ILE A 193 9.48 -1.16 -4.36
C ILE A 193 10.30 -2.18 -5.13
N ILE A 194 9.84 -2.54 -6.33
CA ILE A 194 10.46 -3.58 -7.15
C ILE A 194 10.84 -2.98 -8.50
N GLU A 195 12.13 -2.93 -8.80
CA GLU A 195 12.63 -2.73 -10.15
C GLU A 195 12.90 -4.09 -10.76
N ASN A 196 12.18 -4.43 -11.84
CA ASN A 196 12.36 -5.67 -12.56
C ASN A 196 12.38 -5.40 -14.06
N ASN A 197 13.57 -5.10 -14.58
CA ASN A 197 13.79 -4.67 -15.97
C ASN A 197 13.30 -5.67 -17.04
N ASP A 198 13.11 -6.94 -16.68
CA ASP A 198 12.61 -7.98 -17.60
C ASP A 198 11.06 -8.06 -17.62
N GLN A 199 10.36 -7.42 -16.68
CA GLN A 199 8.89 -7.40 -16.58
C GLN A 199 8.27 -6.01 -16.71
N VAL A 200 9.08 -4.97 -16.96
CA VAL A 200 8.59 -3.61 -17.27
C VAL A 200 8.08 -3.54 -18.72
N SER A 201 7.17 -4.43 -19.11
CA SER A 201 6.21 -4.08 -20.15
C SER A 201 5.21 -3.12 -19.51
N PRO A 202 4.79 -2.01 -20.17
CA PRO A 202 3.63 -1.28 -19.73
C PRO A 202 2.49 -2.30 -19.59
N ARG A 203 2.00 -2.55 -18.37
CA ARG A 203 0.74 -3.27 -18.24
C ARG A 203 -0.27 -2.40 -18.97
N THR A 204 -0.75 -2.87 -20.12
CA THR A 204 -1.96 -2.33 -20.73
C THR A 204 -3.06 -2.35 -19.67
N LEU A 205 -3.96 -1.37 -19.75
CA LEU A 205 -5.20 -1.32 -18.98
C LEU A 205 -5.78 -2.73 -18.83
N GLY A 206 -5.88 -3.23 -17.60
CA GLY A 206 -6.30 -4.59 -17.31
C GLY A 206 -6.66 -4.76 -15.83
N PRO A 207 -7.26 -5.90 -15.44
CA PRO A 207 -7.65 -6.12 -14.05
C PRO A 207 -6.45 -6.00 -13.09
N GLY A 208 -6.68 -5.37 -11.94
CA GLY A 208 -5.58 -4.99 -11.06
C GLY A 208 -5.96 -4.01 -9.97
N PHE A 209 -5.02 -3.72 -9.08
CA PHE A 209 -5.03 -2.53 -8.25
C PHE A 209 -4.56 -1.32 -9.07
N HIS A 210 -5.28 -0.19 -9.00
CA HIS A 210 -5.01 0.96 -9.86
C HIS A 210 -4.78 2.27 -9.12
N GLN A 211 -5.39 2.45 -7.95
CA GLN A 211 -5.27 3.67 -7.16
C GLN A 211 -5.35 3.33 -5.68
N PHE A 212 -4.59 4.08 -4.87
CA PHE A 212 -4.71 4.09 -3.41
C PHE A 212 -4.80 5.53 -2.94
N GLU A 213 -5.65 5.76 -1.95
CA GLU A 213 -5.66 6.98 -1.16
C GLU A 213 -4.98 6.70 0.17
N ILE A 214 -3.98 7.50 0.51
CA ILE A 214 -3.22 7.39 1.74
C ILE A 214 -3.28 8.75 2.44
N GLY A 215 -3.89 8.78 3.63
CA GLY A 215 -3.88 9.91 4.54
C GLY A 215 -2.57 10.00 5.32
N GLY A 216 -2.28 11.18 5.86
CA GLY A 216 -1.05 11.40 6.62
C GLY A 216 0.19 11.68 5.75
N ILE A 217 0.01 12.09 4.50
CA ILE A 217 1.09 12.64 3.66
C ILE A 217 0.79 14.11 3.36
N GLY A 218 1.71 15.02 3.68
CA GLY A 218 1.47 16.46 3.80
C GLY A 218 1.24 17.27 2.51
N THR A 219 0.85 16.69 1.36
CA THR A 219 0.52 17.44 0.13
C THR A 219 -0.15 16.55 -0.95
N PRO A 220 -1.16 17.03 -1.72
CA PRO A 220 -1.74 16.29 -2.85
C PRO A 220 -0.79 16.15 -4.06
N PHE A 221 -1.05 15.15 -4.92
CA PHE A 221 -0.26 14.82 -6.12
C PHE A 221 -0.84 15.45 -7.41
N GLU A 222 0.04 15.91 -8.31
CA GLU A 222 -0.20 16.19 -9.73
C GLU A 222 0.66 15.26 -10.61
N LYS A 223 0.28 15.05 -11.87
CA LYS A 223 1.13 14.33 -12.84
C LYS A 223 1.96 15.32 -13.64
N ASP A 224 3.26 15.07 -13.80
CA ASP A 224 4.08 15.83 -14.76
C ASP A 224 3.79 15.39 -16.20
N LYS A 225 4.34 16.11 -17.17
CA LYS A 225 4.21 15.84 -18.61
C LYS A 225 4.73 14.46 -19.04
N ASP A 226 5.51 13.81 -18.19
CA ASP A 226 6.15 12.51 -18.41
C ASP A 226 5.44 11.40 -17.61
N GLY A 227 4.32 11.72 -16.94
CA GLY A 227 3.46 10.79 -16.22
C GLY A 227 3.89 10.47 -14.79
N ASN A 228 4.91 11.17 -14.25
CA ASN A 228 5.36 10.97 -12.88
C ASN A 228 4.45 11.67 -11.88
N ASN A 229 4.20 11.05 -10.73
CA ASN A 229 3.53 11.70 -9.61
C ASN A 229 4.47 12.76 -9.00
N ILE A 230 4.25 14.02 -9.33
CA ILE A 230 4.87 15.18 -8.70
C ILE A 230 3.93 15.77 -7.65
N ILE A 231 4.45 16.54 -6.70
CA ILE A 231 3.59 17.37 -5.85
C ILE A 231 3.15 18.56 -6.70
N SER A 232 1.85 18.87 -6.72
CA SER A 232 1.36 20.17 -7.18
C SER A 232 1.95 21.22 -6.24
N ASN A 233 3.03 21.89 -6.64
CA ASN A 233 3.53 23.01 -5.85
C ASN A 233 2.50 24.14 -5.90
N LEU A 234 2.53 25.00 -4.87
CA LEU A 234 1.96 26.35 -4.87
C LEU A 234 1.72 26.96 -6.27
#